data_AF-A0A1S1PTX3-F1
#
_entry.id   AF-A0A1S1PTX3-F1
#
_cell.length_a   1.000
_cell.length_b   1.000
_cell.length_c   1.000
_cell.angle_alpha   90.00
_cell.angle_beta   90.00
_cell.angle_gamma   90.00
#
_symmetry.space_group_name_H-M   'P 1'
#
loop_
_entity.id
_entity.type
_entity.pdbx_description
1 polymer ?
#
loop_
_entity_poly.entity_id
_entity_poly.type
_entity_poly.pdbx_seq_one_letter_code
_entity_poly.pdbx_strand_id
1 'polypeptide(L)'
;MDQVIAEYGGAELHVVVDNLATHYGPDVDTWLRRHKNVTFHFTPSGSSWLNQVENWFGILTRHALQHGAFVSVQDLVNTINNYVENWNWDAHPFEWTATAEEIVAKVEVLHREFRKLLANNL
;
A
#
# COMPACT_ATOMS: atom_id res chain seq x y z
N MET A 1 -14.00 -6.17 0.95
CA MET A 1 -13.99 -4.99 1.86
C MET A 1 -15.15 -5.01 2.84
N ASP A 2 -16.35 -5.45 2.45
CA ASP A 2 -17.53 -5.49 3.35
C ASP A 2 -17.28 -6.23 4.67
N GLN A 3 -16.57 -7.37 4.64
CA GLN A 3 -16.18 -8.09 5.86
C GLN A 3 -15.33 -7.22 6.80
N VAL A 4 -14.29 -6.57 6.28
CA VAL A 4 -13.43 -5.65 7.05
C VAL A 4 -14.28 -4.52 7.65
N ILE A 5 -15.18 -3.93 6.87
CA ILE A 5 -16.05 -2.86 7.38
C ILE A 5 -16.91 -3.34 8.55
N ALA A 6 -17.47 -4.55 8.45
CA ALA A 6 -18.28 -5.13 9.51
C ALA A 6 -17.47 -5.34 10.80
N GLU A 7 -16.21 -5.77 10.70
CA GLU A 7 -15.31 -5.98 11.84
C GLU A 7 -15.00 -4.67 12.60
N TYR A 8 -14.94 -3.53 11.92
CA TYR A 8 -14.63 -2.23 12.53
C TYR A 8 -15.87 -1.40 12.92
N GLY A 9 -17.07 -1.99 12.91
CA GLY A 9 -18.24 -1.47 13.64
C GLY A 9 -18.69 -0.04 13.31
N GLY A 10 -18.45 0.41 12.07
CA GLY A 10 -18.82 1.76 11.62
C GLY A 10 -17.79 2.86 11.90
N ALA A 11 -16.58 2.51 12.32
CA ALA A 11 -15.46 3.45 12.38
C ALA A 11 -15.14 4.05 10.99
N GLU A 12 -14.54 5.25 10.99
CA GLU A 12 -13.95 5.83 9.78
C GLU A 12 -12.73 5.01 9.35
N LEU A 13 -12.77 4.51 8.12
CA LEU A 13 -11.76 3.65 7.52
C LEU A 13 -11.06 4.42 6.41
N HIS A 14 -9.77 4.69 6.62
CA HIS A 14 -8.89 5.28 5.64
C HIS A 14 -8.03 4.20 5.01
N VAL A 15 -8.27 3.91 3.73
CA VAL A 15 -7.58 2.86 2.98
C VAL A 15 -6.58 3.52 2.04
N VAL A 16 -5.30 3.23 2.22
CA VAL A 16 -4.25 3.65 1.27
C VAL A 16 -4.16 2.59 0.18
N VAL A 17 -4.31 3.00 -1.08
CA VAL A 17 -4.32 2.12 -2.26
C VAL A 17 -3.35 2.66 -3.31
N ASP A 18 -2.77 1.75 -4.10
CA ASP A 18 -1.97 2.16 -5.25
C ASP A 18 -2.87 2.76 -6.35
N ASN A 19 -2.25 3.33 -7.39
CA ASN A 19 -2.96 3.98 -8.48
C ASN A 19 -3.31 3.04 -9.64
N LEU A 20 -3.42 1.72 -9.41
CA LEU A 20 -3.80 0.78 -10.44
C LEU A 20 -5.24 1.02 -10.91
N ALA A 21 -5.46 0.94 -12.23
CA ALA A 21 -6.75 1.22 -12.87
C ALA A 21 -7.94 0.44 -12.29
N THR A 22 -7.70 -0.74 -11.72
CA THR A 22 -8.71 -1.60 -11.08
C THR A 22 -9.28 -1.03 -9.78
N HIS A 23 -8.61 -0.04 -9.17
CA HIS A 23 -9.09 0.67 -8.00
C HIS A 23 -10.00 1.86 -8.34
N TYR A 24 -10.34 2.03 -9.62
CA TYR A 24 -11.23 3.07 -10.12
C TYR A 24 -12.42 2.46 -10.86
N GLY A 25 -13.40 3.33 -11.12
CA GLY A 25 -14.48 3.06 -12.05
C GLY A 25 -15.86 3.06 -11.39
N PRO A 26 -16.92 2.92 -12.19
CA PRO A 26 -18.30 3.09 -11.74
C PRO A 26 -18.69 2.17 -10.58
N ASP A 27 -18.15 0.95 -10.56
CA ASP A 27 -18.44 -0.04 -9.53
C ASP A 27 -17.80 0.35 -8.20
N VAL A 28 -16.53 0.79 -8.22
CA VAL A 28 -15.82 1.29 -7.03
C VAL A 28 -16.51 2.54 -6.49
N ASP A 29 -16.85 3.50 -7.36
CA ASP A 29 -17.56 4.71 -6.96
C ASP A 29 -18.92 4.42 -6.35
N THR A 30 -19.66 3.46 -6.92
CA THR A 30 -20.96 3.02 -6.41
C THR A 30 -20.81 2.36 -5.05
N TRP A 31 -19.76 1.56 -4.88
CA TRP A 31 -19.47 0.91 -3.61
C TRP A 31 -19.06 1.92 -2.53
N LEU A 32 -18.18 2.89 -2.82
CA LEU A 32 -17.81 3.97 -1.89
C LEU A 32 -19.01 4.85 -1.53
N ARG A 33 -19.95 5.08 -2.46
CA ARG A 33 -21.17 5.81 -2.16
C ARG A 33 -22.06 5.10 -1.13
N ARG A 34 -22.03 3.77 -1.07
CA ARG A 34 -22.79 2.97 -0.08
C ARG A 34 -22.07 2.90 1.27
N HIS A 35 -20.73 2.97 1.26
CA HIS A 35 -19.89 2.87 2.46
C HIS A 35 -19.28 4.22 2.81
N LYS A 36 -20.10 5.11 3.40
CA LYS A 36 -19.71 6.51 3.66
C LYS A 36 -18.57 6.68 4.66
N ASN A 37 -18.35 5.69 5.51
CA ASN A 37 -17.26 5.64 6.48
C ASN A 37 -15.95 5.12 5.86
N VAL A 38 -15.87 4.92 4.53
CA VAL A 38 -14.66 4.45 3.85
C VAL A 38 -14.15 5.52 2.91
N THR A 39 -12.88 5.89 3.07
CA THR A 39 -12.18 6.83 2.19
C THR A 39 -10.95 6.16 1.61
N PHE A 40 -10.81 6.18 0.28
CA PHE A 40 -9.61 5.73 -0.42
C PHE A 40 -8.65 6.90 -0.61
N HIS A 41 -7.39 6.69 -0.22
CA HIS A 41 -6.26 7.59 -0.46
C HIS A 41 -5.33 6.93 -1.46
N PHE A 42 -5.12 7.56 -2.61
CA PHE A 42 -4.29 7.01 -3.67
C PHE A 42 -2.85 7.49 -3.53
N THR A 43 -1.89 6.57 -3.66
CA THR A 43 -0.48 6.96 -3.77
C THR A 43 -0.24 7.77 -5.04
N PRO A 44 0.61 8.80 -5.03
CA PRO A 44 0.96 9.54 -6.25
C PRO A 44 1.57 8.61 -7.31
N SER A 45 1.37 8.96 -8.58
CA SER A 45 1.96 8.21 -9.69
C SER A 45 3.49 8.12 -9.56
N GLY A 46 4.02 6.92 -9.72
CA GLY A 46 5.46 6.64 -9.56
C GLY A 46 5.94 6.60 -8.10
N SER A 47 5.03 6.60 -7.12
CA SER A 47 5.38 6.55 -5.69
C SER A 47 5.03 5.21 -5.03
N SER A 48 5.31 4.10 -5.72
CA SER A 48 5.04 2.74 -5.21
C SER A 48 5.80 2.47 -3.89
N TRP A 49 6.93 3.12 -3.68
CA TRP A 49 7.70 3.08 -2.42
C TRP A 49 6.92 3.56 -1.18
N LEU A 50 5.84 4.35 -1.36
CA LEU A 50 4.93 4.74 -0.27
C LEU A 50 3.90 3.65 0.07
N ASN A 51 3.73 2.66 -0.80
CA ASN A 51 2.74 1.61 -0.65
C ASN A 51 3.22 0.56 0.36
N GLN A 52 2.63 0.57 1.56
CA GLN A 52 3.05 -0.32 2.65
C GLN A 52 2.87 -1.81 2.31
N VAL A 53 1.90 -2.17 1.46
CA VAL A 53 1.70 -3.57 1.05
C VAL A 53 2.90 -4.10 0.27
N GLU A 54 3.58 -3.26 -0.52
CA GLU A 54 4.78 -3.64 -1.25
C GLU A 54 5.96 -3.91 -0.30
N ASN A 55 6.10 -3.09 0.74
CA ASN A 55 7.07 -3.33 1.81
C ASN A 55 6.80 -4.66 2.52
N TRP A 56 5.54 -4.93 2.85
CA TRP A 56 5.13 -6.18 3.47
C TRP A 56 5.36 -7.39 2.55
N PHE A 57 5.07 -7.30 1.25
CA PHE A 57 5.40 -8.36 0.28
C PHE A 57 6.91 -8.62 0.21
N GLY A 58 7.74 -7.57 0.32
CA GLY A 58 9.19 -7.74 0.45
C GLY A 58 9.59 -8.54 1.70
N ILE A 59 8.91 -8.31 2.83
CA ILE A 59 9.13 -9.06 4.08
C ILE A 59 8.69 -10.52 3.93
N LEU A 60 7.46 -10.76 3.46
CA LEU A 60 6.95 -12.09 3.15
C LEU A 60 7.92 -12.85 2.23
N THR A 61 8.42 -12.19 1.19
CA THR A 61 9.35 -12.80 0.24
C THR A 61 10.63 -13.25 0.94
N ARG A 62 11.28 -12.37 1.73
CA ARG A 62 12.52 -12.71 2.43
C ARG A 62 12.34 -13.80 3.49
N HIS A 63 11.24 -13.75 4.23
CA HIS A 63 11.00 -14.65 5.35
C HIS A 63 10.52 -16.04 4.91
N ALA A 64 9.63 -16.10 3.92
CA ALA A 64 8.90 -17.33 3.60
C ALA A 64 9.16 -17.86 2.18
N LEU A 65 9.49 -17.02 1.20
CA LEU A 65 9.49 -17.42 -0.22
C LEU A 65 10.88 -17.58 -0.83
N GLN A 66 11.83 -16.68 -0.53
CA GLN A 66 13.13 -16.60 -1.21
C GLN A 66 13.99 -17.86 -1.06
N HIS A 67 13.80 -18.60 0.02
CA HIS A 67 14.52 -19.85 0.31
C HIS A 67 13.57 -21.06 0.44
N GLY A 68 12.31 -20.90 0.04
CA GLY A 68 11.32 -21.97 0.08
C GLY A 68 11.45 -22.90 -1.12
N ALA A 69 11.45 -24.21 -0.87
CA ALA A 69 11.31 -25.23 -1.90
C ALA A 69 9.90 -25.81 -1.81
N PHE A 70 9.05 -25.47 -2.78
CA PHE A 70 7.65 -25.87 -2.78
C PHE A 70 7.42 -27.04 -3.74
N VAL A 71 6.80 -28.11 -3.24
CA VAL A 71 6.54 -29.31 -4.05
C VAL A 71 5.25 -29.20 -4.87
N SER A 72 4.42 -28.19 -4.60
CA SER A 72 3.19 -27.90 -5.34
C SER A 72 2.71 -26.46 -5.12
N VAL A 73 1.75 -26.01 -5.93
CA VAL A 73 1.06 -24.73 -5.71
C VAL A 73 0.30 -24.71 -4.38
N GLN A 74 -0.30 -25.84 -3.98
CA GLN A 74 -1.01 -25.93 -2.70
C GLN A 74 -0.07 -25.73 -1.51
N ASP A 75 1.15 -26.25 -1.62
CA ASP A 75 2.19 -26.09 -0.60
C ASP A 75 2.63 -24.63 -0.46
N LEU A 76 2.79 -23.92 -1.58
CA LEU A 76 3.03 -22.47 -1.59
C LEU A 76 1.87 -21.69 -0.97
N VAL A 77 0.63 -22.00 -1.33
CA VAL A 77 -0.57 -21.33 -0.78
C VAL A 77 -0.65 -21.53 0.72
N ASN A 78 -0.45 -22.77 1.20
CA ASN A 78 -0.47 -23.08 2.62
C ASN A 78 0.65 -22.32 3.36
N THR A 79 1.84 -22.23 2.77
CA THR A 79 2.96 -21.48 3.36
C THR A 79 2.62 -20.00 3.51
N ILE A 80 2.03 -19.38 2.48
CA ILE A 80 1.61 -17.97 2.52
C ILE A 80 0.52 -17.76 3.57
N ASN A 81 -0.51 -18.61 3.61
CA ASN A 81 -1.60 -18.49 4.59
C ASN A 81 -1.09 -18.63 6.03
N ASN A 82 -0.26 -19.64 6.30
CA ASN A 82 0.37 -19.82 7.61
C ASN A 82 1.22 -18.60 8.00
N TYR A 83 1.95 -18.02 7.04
CA TYR A 83 2.72 -16.81 7.30
C TYR A 83 1.82 -15.62 7.65
N VAL A 84 0.72 -15.42 6.92
CA VAL A 84 -0.27 -14.35 7.19
C VAL A 84 -0.90 -14.51 8.56
N GLU A 85 -1.33 -15.72 8.93
CA GLU A 85 -1.91 -16.01 10.25
C GLU A 85 -0.93 -15.69 11.38
N ASN A 86 0.33 -16.12 11.25
CA ASN A 86 1.36 -15.84 12.24
C ASN A 86 1.72 -14.35 12.31
N TRP A 87 1.80 -13.66 11.16
CA TRP A 87 2.06 -12.23 11.11
C TRP A 87 0.96 -11.43 11.82
N ASN A 88 -0.31 -11.76 11.56
CA ASN A 88 -1.46 -11.05 12.10
C ASN A 88 -1.60 -11.18 13.62
N TRP A 89 -0.99 -12.19 14.24
CA TRP A 89 -1.05 -12.38 15.70
C TRP A 89 -0.38 -11.24 16.49
N ASP A 90 0.68 -10.63 15.93
CA ASP A 90 1.42 -9.51 16.53
C ASP A 90 1.79 -8.47 15.47
N ALA A 91 0.84 -8.16 14.58
CA ALA A 91 1.06 -7.18 13.54
C ALA A 91 1.13 -5.77 14.13
N HIS A 92 2.22 -5.07 13.83
CA HIS A 92 2.42 -3.67 14.24
C HIS A 92 2.41 -2.74 13.02
N PRO A 93 1.96 -1.47 13.19
CA PRO A 93 2.08 -0.48 12.13
C PRO A 93 3.53 -0.30 11.68
N PHE A 94 3.73 -0.04 10.39
CA PHE A 94 5.05 0.38 9.90
C PHE A 94 5.37 1.79 10.41
N GLU A 95 6.51 1.93 11.06
CA GLU A 95 7.02 3.23 11.48
C GLU A 95 7.79 3.89 10.33
N TRP A 96 7.31 5.06 9.90
CA TRP A 96 8.02 5.88 8.94
C TRP A 96 9.18 6.60 9.63
N THR A 97 10.38 6.46 9.07
CA THR A 97 11.58 7.11 9.60
C THR A 97 11.72 8.58 9.19
N ALA A 98 11.06 8.97 8.10
CA ALA A 98 11.01 10.34 7.61
C ALA A 98 9.62 10.93 7.90
N THR A 99 9.58 12.18 8.35
CA THR A 99 8.29 12.86 8.55
C THR A 99 7.68 13.30 7.22
N ALA A 100 6.38 13.57 7.21
CA ALA A 100 5.70 14.11 6.04
C ALA A 100 6.34 15.45 5.60
N GLU A 101 6.68 16.32 6.55
CA GLU A 101 7.32 17.61 6.30
C GLU A 101 8.70 17.42 5.64
N GLU A 102 9.50 16.46 6.10
CA GLU A 102 10.80 16.14 5.51
C GLU A 102 10.67 15.62 4.07
N ILE A 103 9.67 14.76 3.82
CA ILE A 103 9.39 14.23 2.49
C ILE A 103 8.97 15.37 1.56
N VAL A 104 8.00 16.20 1.99
CA VAL A 104 7.49 17.33 1.20
C VAL A 104 8.62 18.33 0.90
N ALA A 105 9.42 18.70 1.89
CA ALA A 105 10.54 19.62 1.69
C ALA A 105 11.55 19.10 0.66
N LYS A 106 11.88 17.80 0.70
CA LYS A 106 12.77 17.18 -0.30
C LYS A 106 12.17 17.20 -1.71
N VAL A 107 10.88 16.88 -1.83
CA VAL A 107 10.16 16.90 -3.11
C VAL A 107 10.13 18.31 -3.70
N GLU A 108 9.87 19.34 -2.89
CA GLU A 108 9.86 20.74 -3.33
C GLU A 108 11.21 21.20 -3.86
N VAL A 109 12.30 20.82 -3.19
CA VAL A 109 13.67 21.13 -3.63
C VAL A 109 13.94 20.49 -4.99
N LEU A 110 13.68 19.19 -5.15
CA LEU A 110 13.89 18.47 -6.41
C LEU A 110 13.07 19.08 -7.55
N HIS A 111 11.79 19.39 -7.29
CA HIS A 111 10.90 19.99 -8.28
C HIS A 111 11.37 21.38 -8.74
N ARG A 112 11.92 22.19 -7.82
CA ARG A 112 12.50 23.49 -8.16
C ARG A 112 13.75 23.34 -9.02
N GLU A 113 14.69 22.48 -8.63
CA GLU A 113 15.93 22.29 -9.39
C GLU A 113 15.69 21.69 -10.77
N PHE A 114 14.75 20.73 -10.88
CA PHE A 114 14.36 20.15 -12.16
C PHE A 114 13.77 21.21 -13.12
N ARG A 115 12.92 22.12 -12.60
CA ARG A 115 12.39 23.23 -13.40
C ARG A 115 13.46 24.20 -13.88
N LYS A 116 14.47 24.50 -13.06
CA LYS A 116 15.62 25.32 -13.50
C LYS A 116 16.41 24.61 -14.61
N LEU A 117 16.65 23.30 -14.48
CA LEU A 117 17.35 22.53 -15.50
C LEU A 117 16.61 22.52 -16.84
N LEU A 118 15.28 22.38 -16.84
CA LEU A 118 14.49 22.47 -18.06
C LEU A 118 14.54 23.87 -18.68
N ALA A 119 14.49 24.93 -17.86
CA ALA A 119 14.54 26.31 -18.32
C ALA A 119 15.92 26.74 -18.87
N ASN A 120 17.01 26.07 -18.45
CA ASN A 120 18.37 26.36 -18.92
C ASN A 120 18.78 25.52 -20.15
N ASN A 121 17.99 24.51 -20.52
CA ASN A 121 18.27 23.61 -21.65
C ASN A 121 17.27 23.76 -22.82
N LEU A 122 16.43 24.80 -22.79
CA LEU A 122 15.54 25.27 -23.85
C LEU A 122 15.86 26.74 -24.14
#